data_AF-A0A179BZD7-F1
#
_entry.id   AF-A0A179BZD7-F1
#
_cell.length_a   1.000
_cell.length_b   1.000
_cell.length_c   1.000
_cell.angle_alpha   90.00
_cell.angle_beta   90.00
_cell.angle_gamma   90.00
#
_symmetry.space_group_name_H-M   'P 1'
#
loop_
_entity.id
_entity.type
_entity.pdbx_description
1 polymer ?
#
loop_
_entity_poly.entity_id
_entity_poly.type
_entity_poly.pdbx_seq_one_letter_code
_entity_poly.pdbx_strand_id
1 'polypeptide(L)'
;MTDQETGDASQLEPLLDQIDDEIDQFTADGAYDGYPTYDAVLRHSAGARVVIPPRSNAVERPNVQASCQRDDHISSMQADGRLKWQTSTGYGKRALIETAMGRYKGIIGPRLHARSFRSQQTEAAIGVTILNRMLACGRPKSVRCEAPTAATK
;
A
#
# COMPACT_ATOMS: atom_id res chain seq x y z
N MET A 1 -4.32 15.61 -15.95
CA MET A 1 -5.77 15.33 -15.82
C MET A 1 -5.88 13.82 -15.85
N THR A 2 -5.90 13.17 -14.68
CA THR A 2 -6.37 11.79 -14.62
C THR A 2 -7.86 11.85 -14.90
N ASP A 3 -8.32 11.10 -15.91
CA ASP A 3 -9.76 10.96 -16.12
C ASP A 3 -10.38 10.24 -14.91
N GLN A 4 -11.68 10.41 -14.73
CA GLN A 4 -12.43 9.86 -13.61
C GLN A 4 -12.83 8.39 -13.82
N GLU A 5 -12.39 7.78 -14.94
CA GLU A 5 -12.71 6.42 -15.41
C GLU A 5 -11.51 5.45 -15.23
N THR A 6 -10.32 5.98 -14.96
CA THR A 6 -9.08 5.23 -14.80
C THR A 6 -9.00 4.68 -13.39
N GLY A 7 -9.38 3.42 -13.20
CA GLY A 7 -9.25 2.75 -11.91
C GLY A 7 -7.78 2.70 -11.45
N ASP A 8 -7.53 2.87 -10.15
CA ASP A 8 -6.19 2.93 -9.57
C ASP A 8 -5.28 1.75 -9.96
N ALA A 9 -5.87 0.57 -10.20
CA ALA A 9 -5.16 -0.62 -10.67
C ALA A 9 -4.51 -0.46 -12.06
N SER A 10 -5.06 0.39 -12.93
CA SER A 10 -4.50 0.65 -14.27
C SER A 10 -3.20 1.47 -14.23
N GLN A 11 -2.93 2.18 -13.13
CA GLN A 11 -1.69 2.93 -12.95
C GLN A 11 -0.55 2.06 -12.41
N LEU A 12 -0.83 0.80 -12.06
CA LEU A 12 0.16 -0.08 -11.47
C LEU A 12 1.30 -0.42 -12.43
N GLU A 13 0.99 -0.84 -13.65
CA GLU A 13 2.03 -1.23 -14.62
C GLU A 13 2.99 -0.07 -14.93
N PRO A 14 2.53 1.16 -15.27
CA PRO A 14 3.44 2.29 -15.45
C PRO A 14 4.27 2.65 -14.22
N LEU A 15 3.83 2.32 -13.01
CA LEU A 15 4.59 2.54 -11.78
C LEU A 15 5.62 1.45 -11.55
N LEU A 16 5.32 0.20 -11.90
CA LEU A 16 6.27 -0.90 -11.85
C LEU A 16 7.38 -0.70 -12.88
N ASP A 17 7.06 -0.25 -14.11
CA ASP A 17 8.03 0.04 -15.17
C ASP A 17 9.08 1.11 -14.81
N GLN A 18 8.87 1.87 -13.72
CA GLN A 18 9.83 2.85 -13.21
C GLN A 18 10.84 2.24 -12.23
N ILE A 19 10.72 0.97 -11.89
CA ILE A 19 11.58 0.26 -10.95
C ILE A 19 12.41 -0.73 -11.76
N ASP A 20 13.72 -0.49 -11.89
CA ASP A 20 14.58 -1.38 -12.68
C ASP A 20 14.87 -2.72 -11.97
N ASP A 21 14.80 -2.74 -10.63
CA ASP A 21 15.12 -3.90 -9.79
C ASP A 21 13.90 -4.76 -9.45
N GLU A 22 14.10 -6.05 -9.19
CA GLU A 22 13.03 -6.90 -8.67
C GLU A 22 12.55 -6.44 -7.28
N ILE A 23 11.23 -6.52 -7.07
CA ILE A 23 10.62 -6.22 -5.78
C ILE A 23 10.36 -7.51 -4.98
N ASP A 24 10.71 -7.51 -3.69
CA ASP A 24 10.45 -8.64 -2.78
C ASP A 24 8.97 -8.74 -2.37
N GLN A 25 8.29 -7.59 -2.24
CA GLN A 25 6.92 -7.54 -1.75
C GLN A 25 6.14 -6.35 -2.32
N PHE A 26 4.96 -6.62 -2.85
CA PHE A 26 3.93 -5.63 -3.17
C PHE A 26 2.86 -5.65 -2.08
N THR A 27 2.44 -4.49 -1.58
CA THR A 27 1.37 -4.39 -0.57
C THR A 27 0.36 -3.33 -0.98
N ALA A 28 -0.91 -3.71 -1.07
CA ALA A 28 -1.97 -2.79 -1.49
C ALA A 28 -3.29 -3.08 -0.77
N ASP A 29 -4.27 -2.20 -0.99
CA ASP A 29 -5.61 -2.38 -0.45
C ASP A 29 -6.46 -3.35 -1.26
N GLY A 30 -7.60 -3.76 -0.71
CA GLY A 30 -8.49 -4.73 -1.37
C GLY A 30 -9.09 -4.22 -2.69
N ALA A 31 -8.99 -2.94 -3.05
CA ALA A 31 -9.37 -2.46 -4.38
C ALA A 31 -8.45 -3.08 -5.45
N TYR A 32 -7.19 -3.35 -5.12
CA TYR A 32 -6.21 -4.01 -5.97
C TYR A 32 -6.32 -5.54 -5.99
N ASP A 33 -7.28 -6.15 -5.28
CA ASP A 33 -7.51 -7.61 -5.24
C ASP A 33 -8.14 -8.14 -6.54
N GLY A 34 -7.44 -7.99 -7.65
CA GLY A 34 -7.86 -8.41 -8.99
C GLY A 34 -6.71 -9.05 -9.77
N TYR A 35 -7.04 -9.96 -10.69
CA TYR A 35 -6.07 -10.66 -11.53
C TYR A 35 -5.06 -9.73 -12.23
N PRO A 36 -5.47 -8.58 -12.83
CA PRO A 36 -4.52 -7.69 -13.49
C PRO A 36 -3.40 -7.21 -12.56
N THR A 37 -3.70 -6.98 -11.28
CA THR A 37 -2.69 -6.57 -10.29
C THR A 37 -1.65 -7.66 -10.04
N TYR A 38 -2.11 -8.88 -9.77
CA TYR A 38 -1.21 -10.01 -9.49
C TYR A 38 -0.36 -10.32 -10.73
N ASP A 39 -0.96 -10.32 -11.92
CA ASP A 39 -0.25 -10.57 -13.18
C ASP A 39 0.80 -9.49 -13.46
N ALA A 40 0.46 -8.21 -13.28
CA ALA A 40 1.41 -7.11 -13.44
C ALA A 40 2.61 -7.22 -12.49
N VAL A 41 2.36 -7.51 -11.21
CA VAL A 41 3.42 -7.64 -10.21
C VAL A 41 4.31 -8.85 -10.50
N LEU A 42 3.73 -10.01 -10.82
CA LEU A 42 4.50 -11.23 -11.07
C LEU A 42 5.23 -11.22 -12.41
N ARG A 43 4.74 -10.44 -13.39
CA ARG A 43 5.45 -10.21 -14.66
C ARG A 43 6.68 -9.33 -14.46
N HIS A 44 6.57 -8.32 -13.61
CA HIS A 44 7.69 -7.46 -13.23
C HIS A 44 8.69 -8.17 -12.31
N SER A 45 8.19 -8.96 -11.35
CA SER A 45 9.01 -9.62 -10.34
C SER A 45 8.39 -10.97 -9.97
N ALA A 46 8.88 -12.03 -10.59
CA ALA A 46 8.32 -13.37 -10.45
C ALA A 46 8.35 -13.90 -9.00
N GLY A 47 9.33 -13.46 -8.20
CA GLY A 47 9.48 -13.83 -6.79
C GLY A 47 8.69 -12.96 -5.80
N ALA A 48 7.97 -11.93 -6.27
CA ALA A 48 7.33 -10.97 -5.38
C ALA A 48 6.17 -11.58 -4.57
N ARG A 49 6.13 -11.28 -3.27
CA ARG A 49 4.96 -11.55 -2.42
C ARG A 49 3.91 -10.46 -2.61
N VAL A 50 2.70 -10.82 -3.01
CA VAL A 50 1.59 -9.90 -3.29
C VAL A 50 0.63 -9.83 -2.11
N VAL A 51 0.91 -8.98 -1.13
CA VAL A 51 0.13 -8.89 0.11
C VAL A 51 -1.04 -7.91 -0.04
N ILE A 52 -2.19 -8.45 -0.42
CA ILE A 52 -3.44 -7.73 -0.60
C ILE A 52 -4.53 -8.46 0.20
N PRO A 53 -5.29 -7.78 1.07
CA PRO A 53 -6.38 -8.43 1.77
C PRO A 53 -7.49 -8.78 0.76
N PRO A 54 -7.90 -10.05 0.66
CA PRO A 54 -9.03 -10.43 -0.17
C PRO A 54 -10.27 -9.62 0.19
N ARG A 55 -11.08 -9.28 -0.81
CA ARG A 55 -12.38 -8.63 -0.57
C ARG A 55 -13.27 -9.55 0.27
N SER A 56 -14.15 -8.98 1.09
CA SER A 56 -15.05 -9.76 1.98
C SER A 56 -16.00 -10.71 1.24
N ASN A 57 -16.22 -10.48 -0.06
CA ASN A 57 -17.00 -11.34 -0.95
C ASN A 57 -16.12 -12.14 -1.94
N ALA A 58 -14.82 -12.24 -1.69
CA ALA A 58 -13.92 -13.02 -2.52
C ALA A 58 -14.26 -14.51 -2.39
N VAL A 59 -14.58 -15.13 -3.52
CA VAL A 59 -14.70 -16.58 -3.67
C VAL A 59 -13.42 -17.07 -4.35
N GLU A 60 -12.93 -18.25 -3.96
CA GLU A 60 -11.85 -18.96 -4.64
C GLU A 60 -12.18 -19.07 -6.14
N ARG A 61 -11.21 -18.77 -7.01
CA ARG A 61 -11.43 -18.80 -8.48
C ARG A 61 -10.47 -19.79 -9.14
N PRO A 62 -10.88 -20.52 -10.19
CA PRO A 62 -10.16 -21.71 -10.66
C PRO A 62 -8.82 -21.47 -11.39
N ASN A 63 -8.20 -20.28 -11.34
CA ASN A 63 -7.12 -19.92 -12.26
C ASN A 63 -5.71 -19.94 -11.63
N VAL A 64 -4.86 -20.83 -12.13
CA VAL A 64 -3.81 -21.55 -11.36
C VAL A 64 -2.61 -20.72 -10.87
N GLN A 65 -2.27 -19.56 -11.45
CA GLN A 65 -0.97 -18.91 -11.18
C GLN A 65 -1.05 -17.63 -10.34
N ALA A 66 -2.05 -16.76 -10.58
CA ALA A 66 -2.36 -15.65 -9.70
C ALA A 66 -3.27 -16.07 -8.53
N SER A 67 -3.98 -17.21 -8.65
CA SER A 67 -4.84 -17.67 -7.56
C SER A 67 -4.04 -18.26 -6.40
N CYS A 68 -2.81 -18.77 -6.57
CA CYS A 68 -2.11 -19.43 -5.45
C CYS A 68 -1.89 -18.48 -4.26
N GLN A 69 -1.26 -17.32 -4.44
CA GLN A 69 -1.02 -16.38 -3.33
C GLN A 69 -2.33 -15.81 -2.76
N ARG A 70 -3.32 -15.57 -3.63
CA ARG A 70 -4.63 -15.05 -3.22
C ARG A 70 -5.42 -16.09 -2.40
N ASP A 71 -5.46 -17.33 -2.85
CA ASP A 71 -6.15 -18.44 -2.23
C ASP A 71 -5.44 -18.85 -0.93
N ASP A 72 -4.11 -18.76 -0.87
CA ASP A 72 -3.32 -18.91 0.35
C ASP A 72 -3.71 -17.85 1.40
N HIS A 73 -3.91 -16.60 0.98
CA HIS A 73 -4.41 -15.55 1.88
C HIS A 73 -5.83 -15.83 2.36
N ILE A 74 -6.73 -16.30 1.49
CA ILE A 74 -8.10 -16.68 1.88
C ILE A 74 -8.04 -17.82 2.91
N SER A 75 -7.28 -18.88 2.62
CA SER A 75 -7.12 -20.06 3.48
C SER A 75 -6.53 -19.68 4.85
N SER A 76 -5.47 -18.89 4.86
CA SER A 76 -4.84 -18.40 6.10
C SER A 76 -5.79 -17.52 6.91
N MET A 77 -6.55 -16.63 6.27
CA MET A 77 -7.55 -15.82 6.98
C MET A 77 -8.69 -16.66 7.55
N GLN A 78 -9.13 -17.70 6.86
CA GLN A 78 -10.18 -18.61 7.35
C GLN A 78 -9.69 -19.46 8.53
N ALA A 79 -8.45 -19.96 8.48
CA ALA A 79 -7.88 -20.81 9.51
C ALA A 79 -7.47 -20.04 10.77
N ASP A 80 -6.79 -18.90 10.61
CA ASP A 80 -6.10 -18.19 11.68
C ASP A 80 -6.71 -16.82 12.01
N GLY A 81 -7.64 -16.34 11.18
CA GLY A 81 -8.26 -15.03 11.30
C GLY A 81 -7.40 -13.90 10.73
N ARG A 82 -8.08 -12.79 10.41
CA ARG A 82 -7.49 -11.62 9.73
C ARG A 82 -6.32 -10.99 10.48
N LEU A 83 -6.37 -10.93 11.82
CA LEU A 83 -5.33 -10.26 12.61
C LEU A 83 -4.00 -11.02 12.58
N LYS A 84 -4.05 -12.36 12.67
CA LYS A 84 -2.86 -13.21 12.52
C LYS A 84 -2.29 -13.08 11.11
N TRP A 85 -3.13 -13.14 10.09
CA TRP A 85 -2.72 -12.92 8.70
C TRP A 85 -2.02 -11.57 8.50
N GLN A 86 -2.54 -10.48 9.08
CA GLN A 86 -1.91 -9.16 8.96
C GLN A 86 -0.52 -9.12 9.61
N THR A 87 -0.34 -9.87 10.70
CA THR A 87 0.92 -9.96 11.43
C THR A 87 1.94 -10.81 10.66
N SER A 88 1.52 -11.97 10.14
CA SER A 88 2.41 -12.89 9.40
C SER A 88 2.84 -12.35 8.04
N THR A 89 1.97 -11.63 7.34
CA THR A 89 2.27 -11.03 6.02
C THR A 89 2.97 -9.66 6.12
N GLY A 90 3.06 -9.09 7.32
CA GLY A 90 3.59 -7.75 7.52
C GLY A 90 2.70 -6.63 6.98
N TYR A 91 1.42 -6.90 6.69
CA TYR A 91 0.46 -5.93 6.15
C TYR A 91 0.33 -4.65 7.00
N GLY A 92 0.62 -4.74 8.31
CA GLY A 92 0.65 -3.60 9.22
C GLY A 92 1.61 -2.46 8.81
N LYS A 93 2.63 -2.73 7.97
CA LYS A 93 3.52 -1.70 7.41
C LYS A 93 2.77 -0.63 6.62
N ARG A 94 1.61 -0.96 6.04
CA ARG A 94 0.76 -0.01 5.31
C ARG A 94 0.36 1.20 6.16
N ALA A 95 0.10 1.01 7.45
CA ALA A 95 -0.27 2.11 8.35
C ALA A 95 0.82 3.20 8.44
N LEU A 96 2.10 2.81 8.29
CA LEU A 96 3.22 3.76 8.26
C LEU A 96 3.19 4.60 6.99
N ILE A 97 2.89 3.98 5.84
CA ILE A 97 2.76 4.66 4.54
C ILE A 97 1.57 5.61 4.57
N GLU A 98 0.42 5.17 5.07
CA GLU A 98 -0.77 6.03 5.22
C GLU A 98 -0.49 7.23 6.13
N THR A 99 0.24 7.01 7.23
CA THR A 99 0.67 8.10 8.11
C THR A 99 1.60 9.06 7.39
N ALA A 100 2.57 8.56 6.60
CA ALA A 100 3.47 9.39 5.82
C ALA A 100 2.70 10.23 4.78
N MET A 101 1.74 9.63 4.07
CA MET A 101 0.88 10.34 3.12
C MET A 101 -0.05 11.34 3.80
N GLY A 102 -0.55 11.02 4.99
CA GLY A 102 -1.32 11.96 5.82
C GLY A 102 -0.48 13.19 6.20
N ARG A 103 0.77 12.99 6.60
CA ARG A 103 1.73 14.08 6.87
C ARG A 103 2.04 14.89 5.61
N TYR A 104 2.23 14.23 4.47
CA TYR A 104 2.41 14.92 3.19
C TYR A 104 1.22 15.84 2.91
N LYS A 105 0.00 15.32 2.95
CA LYS A 105 -1.22 16.08 2.67
C LYS A 105 -1.49 17.19 3.70
N GLY A 106 -1.12 16.97 4.96
CA GLY A 106 -1.29 17.95 6.02
C GLY A 106 -0.28 19.10 5.99
N ILE A 107 0.97 18.84 5.58
CA ILE A 107 2.05 19.84 5.59
C ILE A 107 2.19 20.52 4.22
N ILE A 108 2.22 19.75 3.13
CA ILE A 108 2.43 20.28 1.78
C ILE A 108 1.09 20.69 1.17
N GLY A 109 0.07 19.85 1.33
CA GLY A 109 -1.28 20.10 0.85
C GLY A 109 -1.92 18.88 0.20
N PRO A 110 -3.27 18.81 0.14
CA PRO A 110 -3.98 17.65 -0.39
C PRO A 110 -4.06 17.61 -1.92
N ARG A 111 -3.58 18.65 -2.62
CA ARG A 111 -3.68 18.78 -4.08
C ARG A 111 -2.34 19.21 -4.66
N LEU A 112 -2.09 18.82 -5.91
CA LEU A 112 -0.99 19.32 -6.72
C LEU A 112 -1.45 20.57 -7.48
N HIS A 113 -0.62 21.59 -7.50
CA HIS A 113 -0.91 22.87 -8.16
C HIS A 113 -0.47 22.88 -9.63
N ALA A 114 0.53 22.09 -9.98
CA ALA A 114 1.00 21.95 -11.35
C ALA A 114 -0.07 21.39 -12.29
N ARG A 115 -0.13 21.92 -13.51
CA ARG A 115 -1.13 21.55 -14.52
C ARG A 115 -0.71 20.40 -15.43
N SER A 116 0.59 20.23 -15.68
CA SER A 116 1.13 19.14 -16.49
C SER A 116 1.59 17.99 -15.60
N PHE A 117 1.48 16.75 -16.08
CA PHE A 117 1.86 15.56 -15.31
C PHE A 117 3.34 15.56 -14.90
N ARG A 118 4.24 15.94 -15.82
CA ARG A 118 5.67 16.07 -15.51
C ARG A 118 5.92 17.08 -14.38
N SER A 119 5.26 18.23 -14.42
CA SER A 119 5.40 19.23 -13.36
C SER A 119 4.76 18.77 -12.04
N GLN A 120 3.69 17.97 -12.09
CA GLN A 120 3.09 17.33 -10.92
C GLN A 120 4.04 16.32 -10.27
N GLN A 121 4.75 15.51 -11.05
CA GLN A 121 5.80 14.60 -10.55
C GLN A 121 6.92 15.39 -9.86
N THR A 122 7.40 16.47 -10.47
CA THR A 122 8.41 17.34 -9.88
C THR A 122 7.92 17.98 -8.58
N GLU A 123 6.70 18.50 -8.56
CA GLU A 123 6.07 19.06 -7.36
C GLU A 123 6.02 18.03 -6.22
N ALA A 124 5.58 16.80 -6.53
CA ALA A 124 5.55 15.71 -5.57
C ALA A 124 6.94 15.34 -5.04
N ALA A 125 7.94 15.25 -5.92
CA ALA A 125 9.32 14.95 -5.54
C ALA A 125 9.93 16.03 -4.62
N ILE A 126 9.65 17.30 -4.89
CA ILE A 126 10.05 18.42 -4.03
C ILE A 126 9.37 18.31 -2.66
N GLY A 127 8.05 18.03 -2.63
CA GLY A 127 7.30 17.84 -1.38
C GLY A 127 7.86 16.71 -0.52
N VAL A 128 8.19 15.57 -1.13
CA VAL A 128 8.85 14.44 -0.45
C VAL A 128 10.23 14.84 0.09
N THR A 129 11.02 15.56 -0.70
CA THR A 129 12.36 16.03 -0.28
C THR A 129 12.28 16.95 0.94
N ILE A 130 11.31 17.87 0.96
CA ILE A 130 11.06 18.76 2.10
C ILE A 130 10.70 17.95 3.35
N LEU A 131 9.80 16.98 3.24
CA LEU A 131 9.40 16.13 4.38
C LEU A 131 10.56 15.29 4.92
N ASN A 132 11.39 14.73 4.04
CA ASN A 132 12.58 13.98 4.43
C ASN A 132 13.58 14.88 5.16
N ARG A 133 13.75 16.13 4.70
CA ARG A 133 14.60 17.11 5.40
C ARG A 133 14.04 17.46 6.77
N MET A 134 12.73 17.69 6.91
CA MET A 134 12.09 17.93 8.21
C MET A 134 12.31 16.74 9.16
N LEU A 135 12.14 15.51 8.66
CA LEU A 135 12.39 14.29 9.45
C LEU A 135 13.84 14.19 9.94
N ALA A 136 14.80 14.59 9.12
CA ALA A 136 16.21 14.60 9.49
C ALA A 136 16.56 15.72 10.49
N CYS A 137 15.94 16.89 10.37
CA CYS A 137 16.19 18.04 11.25
C CYS A 137 15.55 17.91 12.64
N GLY A 138 14.47 17.16 12.78
CA GLY A 138 13.83 16.97 14.08
C GLY A 138 12.68 15.97 14.01
N ARG A 139 12.89 14.78 14.57
CA ARG A 139 11.84 13.77 14.74
C ARG A 139 11.34 13.79 16.18
N PRO A 140 10.09 14.20 16.45
CA PRO A 140 9.52 14.05 17.79
C PRO A 140 9.46 12.56 18.17
N LYS A 141 9.86 12.24 19.41
CA LYS A 141 9.70 10.89 19.98
C LYS A 141 8.25 10.71 20.40
N SER A 142 7.45 10.10 19.54
CA SER A 142 6.09 9.68 19.87
C SER A 142 6.13 8.46 20.79
N VAL A 143 5.57 8.57 21.99
CA VAL A 143 5.33 7.45 22.90
C VAL A 143 3.84 7.12 22.92
N ARG A 144 3.50 5.83 23.02
CA ARG A 144 2.11 5.41 23.22
C ARG A 144 1.73 5.78 24.65
N CYS A 145 0.74 6.65 24.83
CA CYS A 145 0.15 6.86 26.14
C CYS A 145 -0.75 5.65 26.45
N GLU A 146 -0.43 4.90 27.50
CA GLU A 146 -1.35 3.90 28.03
C GLU A 146 -2.49 4.65 28.74
N ALA A 147 -3.73 4.32 28.38
CA ALA A 147 -4.88 4.84 29.12
C ALA A 147 -4.85 4.23 30.54
N PRO A 148 -5.10 5.02 31.60
CA PRO A 148 -5.15 4.47 32.95
C PRO A 148 -6.21 3.38 33.00
N THR A 149 -5.82 2.20 33.44
CA THR A 149 -6.72 1.06 33.62
C THR A 149 -7.79 1.48 34.61
N ALA A 150 -9.05 1.58 34.16
CA ALA A 150 -10.16 1.89 35.04
C ALA A 150 -10.24 0.78 36.10
N ALA A 151 -9.89 1.12 37.35
CA ALA A 151 -10.06 0.22 38.48
C ALA A 151 -11.55 -0.08 38.64
N THR A 152 -11.93 -1.33 38.35
CA THR A 152 -13.26 -1.86 38.66
C THR A 152 -13.43 -1.83 40.19
N LYS A 153 -14.39 -1.04 40.66
CA LYS A 153 -14.90 -1.12 42.03
C LYS A 153 -16.01 -2.16 42.12
#